data_AF-A0AAD4L180-F1
#
_entry.id   AF-A0AAD4L180-F1
#
_cell.length_a   1.000
_cell.length_b   1.000
_cell.length_c   1.000
_cell.angle_alpha   90.00
_cell.angle_beta   90.00
_cell.angle_gamma   90.00
#
_symmetry.space_group_name_H-M   'P 1'
#
loop_
_entity.id
_entity.type
_entity.pdbx_description
1 polymer ?
#
loop_
_entity_poly.entity_id
_entity_poly.type
_entity_poly.pdbx_seq_one_letter_code
_entity_poly.pdbx_strand_id
1 'polypeptide(L)'
;MTDPWRVESYHVAVSIGDAAIHLLVNEPAAGKATVERACLIDGGETDGLQPLSLTIRWIERHHSLENLQFDSVVVTHWDSDHYKGVVALINDDLEKQFEDLKKKYDPVPADKVAELKCKYFKYDKSSKCLTTFYAPYWDGFARKDFGGGWTSAVVLESEGDDPKEKKPVKAQDRPDNLTENTDDPKNRLLNFGLMKNSTGKLMYDSSGKPYFANGICKLRYTPIELIGVNFFNNINGFNETSKYQDAKDRAALVGQVDWKEAPVGVVCLASLNGCIGDSDPTFQIGKKKALGDPSFDKPPPPDVVNDKKCSKNNWASICAIVIWQNQNVSHYFAGDAPWFIENRLAKWLNTTVPKMKLR
;
A
#
# COMPACT_ATOMS: atom_id res chain seq x y z
N MET A 1 4.21 -35.21 -7.28
CA MET A 1 3.52 -34.32 -8.24
C MET A 1 3.85 -32.91 -7.82
N THR A 2 4.34 -32.08 -8.74
CA THR A 2 4.56 -30.66 -8.47
C THR A 2 3.21 -30.00 -8.23
N ASP A 3 3.13 -29.17 -7.20
CA ASP A 3 1.97 -28.33 -6.95
C ASP A 3 1.72 -27.46 -8.20
N PRO A 4 0.49 -27.39 -8.76
CA PRO A 4 0.24 -26.57 -9.97
C PRO A 4 0.38 -25.07 -9.71
N TRP A 5 0.54 -24.65 -8.45
CA TRP A 5 0.62 -23.25 -8.07
C TRP A 5 2.04 -22.72 -8.12
N ARG A 6 2.20 -21.55 -8.75
CA ARG A 6 3.43 -20.75 -8.67
C ARG A 6 3.13 -19.27 -8.47
N VAL A 7 4.12 -18.55 -7.96
CA VAL A 7 4.12 -17.09 -7.92
C VAL A 7 5.14 -16.56 -8.92
N GLU A 8 4.69 -15.71 -9.83
CA GLU A 8 5.57 -14.98 -10.73
C GLU A 8 5.75 -13.55 -10.20
N SER A 9 7.00 -13.15 -9.98
CA SER A 9 7.36 -11.82 -9.48
C SER A 9 8.08 -11.03 -10.59
N TYR A 10 7.42 -10.00 -11.09
CA TYR A 10 7.95 -9.09 -12.08
C TYR A 10 8.44 -7.82 -11.39
N HIS A 11 9.74 -7.68 -11.23
CA HIS A 11 10.35 -6.42 -10.79
C HIS A 11 10.39 -5.46 -11.96
N VAL A 12 9.71 -4.32 -11.81
CA VAL A 12 9.58 -3.33 -12.88
C VAL A 12 10.80 -2.43 -12.82
N ALA A 13 11.48 -2.26 -13.96
CA ALA A 13 12.66 -1.43 -14.07
C ALA A 13 12.29 0.07 -14.07
N VAL A 14 11.97 0.59 -12.90
CA VAL A 14 11.77 2.03 -12.65
C VAL A 14 13.12 2.71 -12.38
N SER A 15 13.21 4.01 -12.57
CA SER A 15 14.48 4.75 -12.43
C SER A 15 14.86 5.00 -10.97
N ILE A 16 13.88 5.25 -10.11
CA ILE A 16 14.01 5.54 -8.68
C ILE A 16 12.89 4.81 -7.95
N GLY A 17 13.23 4.27 -6.77
CA GLY A 17 12.35 3.53 -5.89
C GLY A 17 12.07 2.10 -6.36
N ASP A 18 10.98 1.54 -5.86
CA ASP A 18 10.60 0.14 -6.12
C ASP A 18 9.28 0.06 -6.89
N ALA A 19 9.14 -1.05 -7.65
CA ALA A 19 7.90 -1.43 -8.30
C ALA A 19 7.91 -2.93 -8.61
N ALA A 20 6.85 -3.65 -8.24
CA ALA A 20 6.72 -5.06 -8.53
C ALA A 20 5.27 -5.46 -8.83
N ILE A 21 5.10 -6.41 -9.75
CA ILE A 21 3.83 -7.08 -10.01
C ILE A 21 3.99 -8.56 -9.62
N HIS A 22 3.13 -9.03 -8.73
CA HIS A 22 3.06 -10.43 -8.32
C HIS A 22 1.82 -11.08 -8.92
N LEU A 23 2.01 -12.22 -9.60
CA LEU A 23 0.91 -13.02 -10.15
C LEU A 23 0.84 -14.35 -9.40
N LEU A 24 -0.37 -14.75 -9.03
CA LEU A 24 -0.67 -16.12 -8.64
C LEU A 24 -1.09 -16.88 -9.90
N VAL A 25 -0.30 -17.87 -10.28
CA VAL A 25 -0.51 -18.64 -11.51
C VAL A 25 -0.84 -20.08 -11.17
N ASN A 26 -1.92 -20.59 -11.76
CA ASN A 26 -2.29 -21.99 -11.74
C ASN A 26 -1.84 -22.64 -13.06
N GLU A 27 -0.91 -23.57 -13.00
CA GLU A 27 -0.41 -24.36 -14.12
C GLU A 27 -0.82 -25.83 -13.92
N PRO A 28 -2.04 -26.21 -14.33
CA PRO A 28 -2.49 -27.58 -14.22
C PRO A 28 -1.63 -28.49 -15.12
N ALA A 29 -1.50 -29.77 -14.74
CA ALA A 29 -0.70 -30.76 -15.49
C ALA A 29 -1.15 -30.93 -16.96
N ALA A 30 -2.42 -30.64 -17.24
CA ALA A 30 -2.97 -30.54 -18.58
C ALA A 30 -3.77 -29.24 -18.71
N GLY A 31 -3.50 -28.47 -19.77
CA GLY A 31 -4.16 -27.19 -20.02
C GLY A 31 -3.18 -26.03 -20.12
N LYS A 32 -3.74 -24.82 -20.23
CA LYS A 32 -2.96 -23.58 -20.25
C LYS A 32 -2.90 -23.00 -18.85
N ALA A 33 -1.75 -22.45 -18.47
CA ALA A 33 -1.61 -21.70 -17.22
C ALA A 33 -2.59 -20.50 -17.19
N THR A 34 -3.17 -20.25 -16.02
CA THR A 34 -4.11 -19.15 -15.78
C THR A 34 -3.58 -18.23 -14.68
N VAL A 35 -3.73 -16.92 -14.87
CA VAL A 35 -3.47 -15.93 -13.83
C VAL A 35 -4.73 -15.78 -12.99
N GLU A 36 -4.69 -16.29 -11.76
CA GLU A 36 -5.84 -16.28 -10.86
C GLU A 36 -5.93 -14.95 -10.10
N ARG A 37 -4.79 -14.47 -9.60
CA ARG A 37 -4.69 -13.24 -8.79
C ARG A 37 -3.50 -12.39 -9.22
N ALA A 38 -3.63 -11.07 -9.04
CA ALA A 38 -2.55 -10.13 -9.31
C ALA A 38 -2.49 -9.04 -8.24
N CYS A 39 -1.26 -8.70 -7.82
CA CYS A 39 -0.98 -7.63 -6.88
C CYS A 39 0.08 -6.70 -7.46
N LEU A 40 -0.17 -5.39 -7.44
CA LEU A 40 0.80 -4.34 -7.76
C LEU A 40 1.35 -3.76 -6.45
N ILE A 41 2.67 -3.69 -6.31
CA ILE A 41 3.35 -3.13 -5.15
C ILE A 41 4.28 -2.02 -5.62
N ASP A 42 3.98 -0.80 -5.18
CA ASP A 42 4.61 0.44 -5.60
C ASP A 42 4.60 0.64 -7.12
N GLY A 43 5.24 1.71 -7.58
CA GLY A 43 5.23 2.07 -8.99
C GLY A 43 6.42 2.90 -9.45
N GLY A 44 7.40 3.17 -8.60
CA GLY A 44 8.46 4.12 -8.91
C GLY A 44 7.99 5.57 -8.84
N GLU A 45 8.86 6.46 -9.31
CA GLU A 45 8.59 7.88 -9.53
C GLU A 45 7.68 8.10 -10.76
N THR A 46 7.36 9.35 -11.15
CA THR A 46 6.45 9.64 -12.28
C THR A 46 6.83 8.99 -13.60
N ASP A 47 8.11 8.78 -13.88
CA ASP A 47 8.57 8.09 -15.09
C ASP A 47 8.33 6.58 -15.04
N GLY A 48 7.93 6.03 -13.88
CA GLY A 48 7.50 4.66 -13.68
C GLY A 48 6.26 4.26 -14.47
N LEU A 49 5.43 5.22 -14.92
CA LEU A 49 4.26 4.95 -15.77
C LEU A 49 4.60 4.11 -17.01
N GLN A 50 5.68 4.47 -17.72
CA GLN A 50 6.05 3.79 -18.96
C GLN A 50 6.57 2.35 -18.70
N PRO A 51 7.55 2.12 -17.80
CA PRO A 51 7.97 0.77 -17.39
C PRO A 51 6.81 -0.10 -16.88
N LEU A 52 5.92 0.44 -16.06
CA LEU A 52 4.71 -0.27 -15.59
C LEU A 52 3.83 -0.68 -16.77
N SER A 53 3.47 0.27 -17.63
CA SER A 53 2.61 0.02 -18.79
C SER A 53 3.22 -0.97 -19.79
N LEU A 54 4.54 -1.00 -19.94
CA LEU A 54 5.24 -1.98 -20.78
C LEU A 54 5.23 -3.38 -20.13
N THR A 55 5.46 -3.45 -18.82
CA THR A 55 5.43 -4.72 -18.07
C THR A 55 4.04 -5.33 -18.09
N ILE A 56 3.00 -4.54 -17.83
CA ILE A 56 1.59 -4.98 -17.89
C ILE A 56 1.27 -5.56 -19.28
N ARG A 57 1.59 -4.83 -20.36
CA ARG A 57 1.37 -5.32 -21.74
C ARG A 57 2.18 -6.56 -22.09
N TRP A 58 3.35 -6.74 -21.49
CA TRP A 58 4.13 -7.96 -21.66
C TRP A 58 3.44 -9.14 -20.95
N ILE A 59 3.00 -8.95 -19.70
CA ILE A 59 2.25 -9.95 -18.92
C ILE A 59 0.97 -10.36 -19.65
N GLU A 60 0.19 -9.39 -20.12
CA GLU A 60 -1.06 -9.63 -20.87
C GLU A 60 -0.80 -10.50 -22.11
N ARG A 61 0.25 -10.22 -22.88
CA ARG A 61 0.61 -11.05 -24.04
C ARG A 61 1.11 -12.43 -23.64
N HIS A 62 1.96 -12.51 -22.62
CA HIS A 62 2.58 -13.76 -22.16
C HIS A 62 1.52 -14.75 -21.65
N HIS A 63 0.55 -14.27 -20.88
CA HIS A 63 -0.55 -15.09 -20.33
C HIS A 63 -1.81 -15.09 -21.21
N SER A 64 -1.80 -14.34 -22.32
CA SER A 64 -2.96 -14.06 -23.20
C SER A 64 -4.19 -13.60 -22.44
N LEU A 65 -4.00 -12.61 -21.57
CA LEU A 65 -5.06 -11.90 -20.87
C LEU A 65 -5.60 -10.81 -21.79
N GLU A 66 -6.91 -10.57 -21.74
CA GLU A 66 -7.51 -9.42 -22.42
C GLU A 66 -7.05 -8.11 -21.75
N ASN A 67 -7.13 -8.06 -20.42
CA ASN A 67 -6.64 -6.97 -19.58
C ASN A 67 -6.14 -7.53 -18.26
N LEU A 68 -4.96 -7.12 -17.81
CA LEU A 68 -4.51 -7.42 -16.44
C LEU A 68 -5.23 -6.49 -15.46
N GLN A 69 -5.89 -7.10 -14.47
CA GLN A 69 -6.54 -6.38 -13.38
C GLN A 69 -6.01 -6.86 -12.03
N PHE A 70 -5.81 -5.94 -11.11
CA PHE A 70 -5.23 -6.21 -9.80
C PHE A 70 -6.31 -6.47 -8.75
N ASP A 71 -6.13 -7.52 -7.96
CA ASP A 71 -6.89 -7.76 -6.73
C ASP A 71 -6.49 -6.76 -5.64
N SER A 72 -5.22 -6.37 -5.63
CA SER A 72 -4.66 -5.40 -4.70
C SER A 72 -3.64 -4.48 -5.35
N VAL A 73 -3.63 -3.25 -4.87
CA VAL A 73 -2.58 -2.26 -5.15
C VAL A 73 -2.03 -1.82 -3.81
N VAL A 74 -0.73 -1.90 -3.62
CA VAL A 74 -0.05 -1.61 -2.36
C VAL A 74 0.92 -0.47 -2.61
N VAL A 75 0.78 0.61 -1.84
CA VAL A 75 1.82 1.63 -1.70
C VAL A 75 2.50 1.38 -0.36
N THR A 76 3.79 1.04 -0.39
CA THR A 76 4.53 0.69 0.82
C THR A 76 4.76 1.90 1.70
N HIS A 77 5.13 3.05 1.12
CA HIS A 77 5.12 4.35 1.78
C HIS A 77 4.87 5.52 0.82
N TRP A 78 4.68 6.71 1.38
CA TRP A 78 4.32 7.93 0.62
C TRP A 78 5.54 8.73 0.12
N ASP A 79 6.74 8.15 0.06
CA ASP A 79 7.80 8.81 -0.72
C ASP A 79 7.51 8.68 -2.21
N SER A 80 7.87 9.73 -2.96
CA SER A 80 7.35 9.90 -4.31
C SER A 80 7.78 8.82 -5.29
N ASP A 81 8.94 8.25 -5.06
CA ASP A 81 9.50 7.13 -5.79
C ASP A 81 8.83 5.78 -5.50
N HIS A 82 7.81 5.73 -4.65
CA HIS A 82 7.01 4.52 -4.44
C HIS A 82 5.59 4.66 -5.00
N TYR A 83 4.93 5.80 -4.77
CA TYR A 83 3.52 5.94 -5.13
C TYR A 83 3.29 6.63 -6.49
N LYS A 84 4.20 7.49 -6.99
CA LYS A 84 3.85 8.36 -8.12
C LYS A 84 3.59 7.58 -9.40
N GLY A 85 4.31 6.49 -9.66
CA GLY A 85 4.02 5.64 -10.82
C GLY A 85 2.67 4.94 -10.73
N VAL A 86 2.23 4.52 -9.53
CA VAL A 86 0.88 3.97 -9.31
C VAL A 86 -0.19 5.02 -9.60
N VAL A 87 -0.03 6.22 -9.05
CA VAL A 87 -0.96 7.33 -9.27
C VAL A 87 -0.98 7.74 -10.73
N ALA A 88 0.17 7.81 -11.41
CA ALA A 88 0.26 8.11 -12.83
C ALA A 88 -0.42 7.04 -13.69
N LEU A 89 -0.29 5.76 -13.34
CA LEU A 89 -0.96 4.65 -14.03
C LEU A 89 -2.48 4.76 -13.97
N ILE A 90 -3.02 5.07 -12.80
CA ILE A 90 -4.47 5.28 -12.61
C ILE A 90 -4.91 6.55 -13.35
N ASN A 91 -4.17 7.65 -13.23
CA ASN A 91 -4.52 8.92 -13.84
C ASN A 91 -4.50 8.88 -15.37
N ASP A 92 -3.50 8.21 -15.97
CA ASP A 92 -3.40 8.03 -17.42
C ASP A 92 -4.64 7.34 -18.00
N ASP A 93 -5.19 6.35 -17.30
CA ASP A 93 -6.41 5.66 -17.72
C ASP A 93 -7.67 6.54 -17.57
N LEU A 94 -7.83 7.16 -16.40
CA LEU A 94 -9.01 7.99 -16.11
C LEU A 94 -9.05 9.27 -16.97
N GLU A 95 -7.91 9.90 -17.23
CA GLU A 95 -7.83 11.10 -18.09
C GLU A 95 -8.26 10.76 -19.53
N LYS A 96 -7.84 9.61 -20.08
CA LYS A 96 -8.27 9.17 -21.42
C LYS A 96 -9.77 9.00 -21.51
N GLN A 97 -10.39 8.39 -20.51
CA GLN A 97 -11.85 8.25 -20.45
C GLN A 97 -12.54 9.62 -20.32
N PHE A 98 -11.97 10.54 -19.54
CA PHE A 98 -12.48 11.89 -19.41
C PHE A 98 -12.41 12.67 -20.74
N GLU A 99 -11.33 12.54 -21.51
CA GLU A 99 -11.24 13.12 -22.86
C GLU A 99 -12.30 12.54 -23.82
N ASP A 100 -12.68 11.27 -23.66
CA ASP A 100 -13.79 10.68 -24.41
C ASP A 100 -15.16 11.23 -23.97
N LEU A 101 -15.33 11.58 -22.68
CA LEU A 101 -16.52 12.28 -22.20
C LEU A 101 -16.64 13.69 -22.79
N LYS A 102 -15.53 14.43 -22.90
CA LYS A 102 -15.52 15.79 -23.50
C LYS A 102 -16.01 15.82 -24.94
N LYS A 103 -15.80 14.75 -25.70
CA LYS A 103 -16.31 14.64 -27.08
C LYS A 103 -17.84 14.55 -27.13
N LYS A 104 -18.48 14.17 -26.01
CA LYS A 104 -19.93 13.95 -25.89
C LYS A 104 -20.63 15.05 -25.09
N TYR A 105 -19.93 15.67 -24.15
CA TYR A 105 -20.47 16.65 -23.22
C TYR A 105 -19.57 17.88 -23.10
N ASP A 106 -20.16 19.07 -23.15
CA ASP A 106 -19.46 20.34 -22.91
C ASP A 106 -20.38 21.32 -22.15
N PRO A 107 -20.13 21.59 -20.84
CA PRO A 107 -19.09 20.98 -19.99
C PRO A 107 -19.40 19.52 -19.63
N VAL A 108 -18.38 18.76 -19.21
CA VAL A 108 -18.56 17.37 -18.74
C VAL A 108 -19.30 17.35 -17.40
N PRO A 109 -20.46 16.67 -17.28
CA PRO A 109 -21.20 16.57 -16.03
C PRO A 109 -20.41 15.84 -14.94
N ALA A 110 -20.44 16.35 -13.71
CA ALA A 110 -19.68 15.78 -12.59
C ALA A 110 -20.12 14.35 -12.23
N ASP A 111 -21.41 14.02 -12.41
CA ASP A 111 -21.94 12.67 -12.21
C ASP A 111 -21.34 11.67 -13.21
N LYS A 112 -21.10 12.09 -14.46
CA LYS A 112 -20.43 11.26 -15.47
C LYS A 112 -18.96 11.00 -15.12
N VAL A 113 -18.31 11.96 -14.48
CA VAL A 113 -16.92 11.79 -14.00
C VAL A 113 -16.86 10.87 -12.79
N ALA A 114 -17.81 10.99 -11.87
CA ALA A 114 -17.91 10.13 -10.70
C ALA A 114 -18.07 8.64 -11.07
N GLU A 115 -18.63 8.35 -12.24
CA GLU A 115 -18.83 7.00 -12.80
C GLU A 115 -17.57 6.39 -13.46
N LEU A 116 -16.47 7.15 -13.63
CA LEU A 116 -15.25 6.63 -14.26
C LEU A 116 -14.64 5.48 -13.46
N LYS A 117 -14.06 4.51 -14.17
CA LYS A 117 -13.48 3.30 -13.58
C LYS A 117 -12.06 3.09 -14.07
N CYS A 118 -11.15 2.71 -13.19
CA CYS A 118 -9.78 2.38 -13.59
C CYS A 118 -9.76 0.98 -14.21
N LYS A 119 -9.35 0.84 -15.48
CA LYS A 119 -9.36 -0.45 -16.18
C LYS A 119 -8.51 -1.53 -15.50
N TYR A 120 -7.51 -1.12 -14.72
CA TYR A 120 -6.60 -2.01 -13.99
C TYR A 120 -7.24 -2.57 -12.71
N PHE A 121 -8.44 -2.15 -12.34
CA PHE A 121 -9.15 -2.63 -11.16
C PHE A 121 -10.24 -3.63 -11.51
N LYS A 122 -10.48 -4.60 -10.63
CA LYS A 122 -11.53 -5.61 -10.77
C LYS A 122 -12.87 -5.03 -10.32
N TYR A 123 -13.93 -5.32 -11.07
CA TYR A 123 -15.30 -4.93 -10.75
C TYR A 123 -16.22 -6.14 -10.80
N ASP A 124 -17.25 -6.16 -9.94
CA ASP A 124 -18.30 -7.16 -10.04
C ASP A 124 -19.33 -6.80 -11.14
N LYS A 125 -20.32 -7.67 -11.34
CA LYS A 125 -21.40 -7.48 -12.33
C LYS A 125 -22.25 -6.23 -12.06
N SER A 126 -22.29 -5.76 -10.82
CA SER A 126 -22.99 -4.55 -10.39
C SER A 126 -22.09 -3.32 -10.46
N SER A 127 -20.93 -3.42 -11.13
CA SER A 127 -19.96 -2.33 -11.24
C SER A 127 -19.29 -1.90 -9.93
N LYS A 128 -19.40 -2.68 -8.86
CA LYS A 128 -18.72 -2.40 -7.59
C LYS A 128 -17.27 -2.82 -7.68
N CYS A 129 -16.35 -1.95 -7.29
CA CYS A 129 -14.93 -2.29 -7.27
C CYS A 129 -14.62 -3.37 -6.22
N LEU A 130 -13.86 -4.38 -6.64
CA LEU A 130 -13.37 -5.49 -5.84
C LEU A 130 -11.90 -5.31 -5.43
N THR A 131 -11.14 -4.47 -6.16
CA THR A 131 -9.75 -4.15 -5.84
C THR A 131 -9.63 -3.42 -4.51
N THR A 132 -8.59 -3.76 -3.75
CA THR A 132 -8.23 -3.06 -2.50
C THR A 132 -6.91 -2.31 -2.67
N PHE A 133 -6.92 -1.02 -2.32
CA PHE A 133 -5.75 -0.17 -2.24
C PHE A 133 -5.26 -0.12 -0.79
N TYR A 134 -4.04 -0.60 -0.58
CA TYR A 134 -3.36 -0.60 0.70
C TYR A 134 -2.35 0.54 0.76
N ALA A 135 -2.37 1.28 1.86
CA ALA A 135 -1.44 2.36 2.16
C ALA A 135 -0.91 2.20 3.59
N PRO A 136 0.28 2.72 3.93
CA PRO A 136 0.83 2.57 5.29
C PRO A 136 0.01 3.32 6.36
N TYR A 137 -0.63 4.43 5.97
CA TYR A 137 -1.47 5.32 6.75
C TYR A 137 -2.21 6.26 5.80
N TRP A 138 -3.23 6.95 6.31
CA TRP A 138 -4.05 7.87 5.51
C TRP A 138 -4.28 9.22 6.19
N ASP A 139 -4.65 9.17 7.46
CA ASP A 139 -4.98 10.35 8.25
C ASP A 139 -3.75 10.83 9.02
N GLY A 140 -2.96 11.71 8.39
CA GLY A 140 -1.86 12.43 9.01
C GLY A 140 -0.50 12.16 8.38
N PHE A 141 0.54 12.32 9.21
CA PHE A 141 1.93 12.05 8.85
C PHE A 141 2.35 10.69 9.36
N ALA A 142 3.44 10.14 8.79
CA ALA A 142 4.27 9.24 9.55
C ALA A 142 4.80 10.01 10.77
N ARG A 143 4.10 9.90 11.91
CA ARG A 143 4.30 10.78 13.07
C ARG A 143 5.76 10.74 13.53
N LYS A 144 6.35 11.93 13.72
CA LYS A 144 7.72 12.10 14.24
C LYS A 144 7.80 11.88 15.77
N ASP A 145 6.66 11.77 16.46
CA ASP A 145 6.58 11.97 17.92
C ASP A 145 6.66 10.68 18.74
N PHE A 146 7.44 9.69 18.28
CA PHE A 146 7.65 8.43 19.00
C PHE A 146 8.79 8.48 20.04
N GLY A 147 9.25 9.66 20.44
CA GLY A 147 10.21 9.81 21.55
C GLY A 147 10.20 11.20 22.17
N GLY A 148 9.63 11.32 23.37
CA GLY A 148 9.70 12.51 24.23
C GLY A 148 8.38 13.30 24.25
N GLY A 149 7.80 13.48 25.44
CA GLY A 149 6.53 14.16 25.62
C GLY A 149 6.50 15.56 25.02
N TRP A 150 5.64 15.76 24.04
CA TRP A 150 5.15 17.07 23.62
C TRP A 150 3.65 16.99 23.39
N THR A 151 2.96 17.91 24.04
CA THR A 151 1.56 18.24 23.90
C THR A 151 1.33 18.94 22.56
N SER A 152 0.15 18.71 21.98
CA SER A 152 -0.52 19.64 21.05
C SER A 152 0.29 20.14 19.86
N ALA A 153 0.24 19.45 18.70
CA ALA A 153 0.49 20.05 17.38
C ALA A 153 1.57 21.17 17.37
N VAL A 154 2.73 20.91 17.96
CA VAL A 154 3.85 21.83 17.89
C VAL A 154 4.46 21.58 16.52
N VAL A 155 4.10 22.47 15.60
CA VAL A 155 4.94 22.83 14.45
C VAL A 155 6.37 22.78 14.95
N LEU A 156 7.18 21.85 14.42
CA LEU A 156 8.61 21.82 14.69
C LEU A 156 9.17 23.15 14.22
N GLU A 157 9.28 24.10 15.13
CA GLU A 157 10.21 25.20 15.02
C GLU A 157 11.58 24.54 15.09
N SER A 158 12.16 24.28 13.93
CA SER A 158 13.60 24.10 13.83
C SER A 158 14.22 25.32 14.48
N GLU A 159 14.84 25.14 15.65
CA GLU A 159 15.68 26.16 16.27
C GLU A 159 16.80 26.52 15.27
N GLY A 160 16.59 27.59 14.50
CA GLY A 160 17.53 28.07 13.49
C GLY A 160 16.91 28.54 12.17
N ASP A 161 15.67 28.18 11.84
CA ASP A 161 15.06 28.62 10.59
C ASP A 161 14.40 30.00 10.75
N ASP A 162 14.71 30.93 9.84
CA ASP A 162 14.17 32.29 9.81
C ASP A 162 12.62 32.24 9.93
N PRO A 163 12.01 32.91 10.92
CA PRO A 163 10.57 32.96 11.09
C PRO A 163 9.80 33.38 9.83
N LYS A 164 10.45 34.04 8.88
CA LYS A 164 9.86 34.49 7.60
C LYS A 164 9.82 33.41 6.52
N GLU A 165 10.50 32.28 6.69
CA GLU A 165 10.53 31.16 5.73
C GLU A 165 9.82 29.89 6.24
N LYS A 166 8.91 30.02 7.22
CA LYS A 166 8.10 28.88 7.68
C LYS A 166 7.21 28.37 6.53
N LYS A 167 7.71 27.40 5.77
CA LYS A 167 6.90 26.64 4.83
C LYS A 167 5.78 25.98 5.63
N PRO A 168 4.51 26.14 5.23
CA PRO A 168 3.42 25.47 5.91
C PRO A 168 3.72 23.98 5.97
N VAL A 169 3.59 23.39 7.15
CA VAL A 169 3.62 21.94 7.31
C VAL A 169 2.56 21.41 6.35
N LYS A 170 2.97 20.72 5.28
CA LYS A 170 2.03 20.04 4.37
C LYS A 170 1.05 19.27 5.23
N ALA A 171 -0.25 19.32 4.99
CA ALA A 171 -1.21 18.73 5.92
C ALA A 171 -1.15 17.20 5.98
N GLN A 172 -0.65 16.55 4.92
CA GLN A 172 -0.63 15.09 4.73
C GLN A 172 0.52 14.69 3.79
N ASP A 173 1.08 13.49 3.96
CA ASP A 173 2.14 12.96 3.07
C ASP A 173 1.57 12.36 1.78
N ARG A 174 0.33 11.87 1.84
CA ARG A 174 -0.37 11.29 0.67
C ARG A 174 -0.68 12.35 -0.39
N PRO A 175 -0.87 11.96 -1.66
CA PRO A 175 -1.20 12.89 -2.74
C PRO A 175 -2.55 13.59 -2.56
N ASP A 176 -2.61 14.87 -2.94
CA ASP A 176 -3.82 15.70 -2.85
C ASP A 176 -4.96 15.21 -3.75
N ASN A 177 -4.64 14.47 -4.82
CA ASN A 177 -5.62 13.92 -5.75
C ASN A 177 -6.18 12.57 -5.27
N LEU A 178 -5.78 12.06 -4.11
CA LEU A 178 -6.44 10.93 -3.48
C LEU A 178 -7.31 11.46 -2.35
N THR A 179 -8.54 10.98 -2.19
CA THR A 179 -9.36 11.32 -1.02
C THR A 179 -10.15 10.11 -0.56
N GLU A 180 -10.42 10.02 0.74
CA GLU A 180 -11.34 8.99 1.24
C GLU A 180 -12.77 9.46 1.05
N ASN A 181 -13.61 8.57 0.56
CA ASN A 181 -15.04 8.75 0.53
C ASN A 181 -15.61 8.50 1.94
N THR A 182 -16.08 9.57 2.57
CA THR A 182 -16.63 9.54 3.92
C THR A 182 -18.11 9.11 3.98
N ASP A 183 -18.76 8.92 2.84
CA ASP A 183 -20.19 8.55 2.78
C ASP A 183 -20.42 7.09 3.21
N ASP A 184 -19.38 6.24 3.08
CA ASP A 184 -19.40 4.85 3.54
C ASP A 184 -18.15 4.54 4.40
N PRO A 185 -18.15 4.94 5.68
CA PRO A 185 -17.00 4.77 6.57
C PRO A 185 -16.70 3.30 6.89
N LYS A 186 -17.62 2.36 6.58
CA LYS A 186 -17.37 0.93 6.77
C LYS A 186 -16.59 0.35 5.60
N ASN A 187 -16.96 0.71 4.38
CA ASN A 187 -16.28 0.21 3.19
C ASN A 187 -15.04 1.02 2.84
N ARG A 188 -14.99 2.30 3.24
CA ARG A 188 -13.93 3.30 2.98
C ARG A 188 -13.45 3.20 1.55
N LEU A 189 -14.08 3.98 0.69
CA LEU A 189 -13.77 3.95 -0.74
C LEU A 189 -12.77 5.05 -1.07
N LEU A 190 -11.89 4.77 -2.03
CA LEU A 190 -10.95 5.76 -2.55
C LEU A 190 -11.63 6.57 -3.64
N ASN A 191 -11.67 7.88 -3.49
CA ASN A 191 -11.97 8.82 -4.57
C ASN A 191 -10.65 9.28 -5.20
N PHE A 192 -10.65 9.48 -6.51
CA PHE A 192 -9.46 9.87 -7.26
C PHE A 192 -9.73 11.12 -8.10
N GLY A 193 -9.03 12.18 -7.76
CA GLY A 193 -9.07 13.46 -8.44
C GLY A 193 -8.37 13.35 -9.79
N LEU A 194 -9.08 13.74 -10.85
CA LEU A 194 -8.50 13.75 -12.19
C LEU A 194 -7.43 14.84 -12.27
N MET A 195 -6.25 14.47 -12.72
CA MET A 195 -5.16 15.40 -12.98
C MET A 195 -4.93 15.57 -14.48
N LYS A 196 -4.62 16.79 -14.90
CA LYS A 196 -4.10 17.04 -16.23
C LYS A 196 -2.65 16.56 -16.30
N ASN A 197 -2.39 15.49 -17.06
CA ASN A 197 -1.07 14.82 -17.07
C ASN A 197 0.09 15.78 -17.39
N SER A 198 -0.14 16.78 -18.24
CA SER A 198 0.91 17.75 -18.62
C SER A 198 1.29 18.74 -17.52
N THR A 199 0.46 18.92 -16.49
CA THR A 199 0.72 19.94 -15.44
C THR A 199 0.68 19.39 -14.02
N GLY A 200 0.24 18.14 -13.81
CA GLY A 200 0.03 17.56 -12.48
C GLY A 200 -1.01 18.33 -11.65
N LYS A 201 -1.86 19.13 -12.30
CA LYS A 201 -2.90 19.94 -11.63
C LYS A 201 -4.23 19.22 -11.74
N LEU A 202 -5.05 19.31 -10.70
CA LEU A 202 -6.42 18.82 -10.73
C LEU A 202 -7.21 19.50 -11.86
N MET A 203 -8.11 18.75 -12.47
CA MET A 203 -9.13 19.27 -13.37
C MET A 203 -10.32 19.76 -12.55
N TYR A 204 -10.96 20.84 -12.99
CA TYR A 204 -12.07 21.47 -12.28
C TYR A 204 -13.29 21.63 -13.19
N ASP A 205 -14.47 21.54 -12.60
CA ASP A 205 -15.74 21.87 -13.26
C ASP A 205 -15.94 23.39 -13.40
N SER A 206 -17.03 23.80 -14.06
CA SER A 206 -17.36 25.21 -14.27
C SER A 206 -17.65 25.98 -12.97
N SER A 207 -17.87 25.29 -11.85
CA SER A 207 -18.07 25.88 -10.52
C SER A 207 -16.75 26.02 -9.74
N GLY A 208 -15.64 25.58 -10.31
CA GLY A 208 -14.33 25.58 -9.65
C GLY A 208 -14.15 24.43 -8.67
N LYS A 209 -14.97 23.36 -8.74
CA LYS A 209 -14.80 22.16 -7.94
C LYS A 209 -13.96 21.12 -8.69
N PRO A 210 -13.00 20.46 -8.03
CA PRO A 210 -12.20 19.41 -8.67
C PRO A 210 -13.07 18.22 -9.09
N TYR A 211 -12.75 17.64 -10.23
CA TYR A 211 -13.35 16.42 -10.73
C TYR A 211 -12.79 15.19 -10.01
N PHE A 212 -13.68 14.34 -9.48
CA PHE A 212 -13.31 13.07 -8.83
C PHE A 212 -14.04 11.90 -9.48
N ALA A 213 -13.29 10.84 -9.79
CA ALA A 213 -13.85 9.51 -9.96
C ALA A 213 -14.11 8.92 -8.56
N ASN A 214 -15.35 8.55 -8.26
CA ASN A 214 -15.75 8.23 -6.90
C ASN A 214 -15.72 6.73 -6.64
N GLY A 215 -15.20 6.36 -5.47
CA GLY A 215 -15.15 4.99 -5.00
C GLY A 215 -14.48 4.01 -5.96
N ILE A 216 -13.38 4.43 -6.58
CA ILE A 216 -12.68 3.65 -7.60
C ILE A 216 -12.14 2.33 -7.06
N CYS A 217 -11.85 2.23 -5.76
CA CYS A 217 -11.47 0.99 -5.06
C CYS A 217 -11.72 1.07 -3.55
N LYS A 218 -11.57 -0.06 -2.84
CA LYS A 218 -11.59 -0.07 -1.37
C LYS A 218 -10.25 0.45 -0.84
N LEU A 219 -10.26 1.19 0.26
CA LEU A 219 -9.07 1.73 0.90
C LEU A 219 -8.84 1.06 2.26
N ARG A 220 -7.61 0.62 2.53
CA ARG A 220 -7.19 0.06 3.81
C ARG A 220 -5.83 0.63 4.21
N TYR A 221 -5.69 1.05 5.46
CA TYR A 221 -4.44 1.69 5.92
C TYR A 221 -4.17 1.58 7.42
N THR A 222 -5.02 0.92 8.19
CA THR A 222 -4.73 0.73 9.62
C THR A 222 -3.98 -0.58 9.83
N PRO A 223 -3.05 -0.68 10.79
CA PRO A 223 -2.29 -1.91 11.02
C PRO A 223 -3.14 -3.16 11.24
N ILE A 224 -4.31 -3.01 11.89
CA ILE A 224 -5.22 -4.14 12.14
C ILE A 224 -5.88 -4.65 10.87
N GLU A 225 -5.99 -3.82 9.84
CA GLU A 225 -6.54 -4.20 8.53
C GLU A 225 -5.47 -4.61 7.54
N LEU A 226 -4.20 -4.36 7.83
CA LEU A 226 -3.09 -4.65 6.94
C LEU A 226 -2.34 -5.90 7.39
N ILE A 227 -1.87 -5.95 8.63
CA ILE A 227 -0.97 -7.02 9.09
C ILE A 227 -1.72 -8.36 9.09
N GLY A 228 -1.17 -9.34 8.38
CA GLY A 228 -1.72 -10.65 8.11
C GLY A 228 -2.70 -10.76 6.95
N VAL A 229 -2.95 -9.66 6.24
CA VAL A 229 -3.68 -9.73 4.97
C VAL A 229 -2.84 -10.44 3.93
N ASN A 230 -3.47 -11.40 3.24
CA ASN A 230 -2.98 -11.92 1.98
C ASN A 230 -3.46 -11.03 0.82
N PHE A 231 -2.55 -10.29 0.20
CA PHE A 231 -2.85 -9.36 -0.89
C PHE A 231 -3.40 -10.03 -2.14
N PHE A 232 -3.27 -11.36 -2.32
CA PHE A 232 -3.91 -12.04 -3.45
C PHE A 232 -5.43 -12.16 -3.31
N ASN A 233 -5.96 -12.33 -2.10
CA ASN A 233 -7.39 -12.54 -1.89
C ASN A 233 -8.04 -11.48 -0.98
N ASN A 234 -7.25 -10.52 -0.47
CA ASN A 234 -7.68 -9.46 0.45
C ASN A 234 -8.31 -9.98 1.76
N ILE A 235 -8.03 -11.22 2.14
CA ILE A 235 -8.49 -11.81 3.40
C ILE A 235 -7.44 -11.57 4.49
N ASN A 236 -7.87 -11.00 5.61
CA ASN A 236 -7.04 -10.93 6.81
C ASN A 236 -7.18 -12.23 7.61
N GLY A 237 -6.05 -12.89 7.87
CA GLY A 237 -6.03 -14.08 8.73
C GLY A 237 -6.29 -13.76 10.21
N PHE A 238 -6.10 -12.49 10.60
CA PHE A 238 -6.36 -12.00 11.95
C PHE A 238 -7.71 -11.29 12.01
N ASN A 239 -8.37 -11.39 13.16
CA ASN A 239 -9.67 -10.78 13.42
C ASN A 239 -9.69 -10.16 14.83
N GLU A 240 -10.85 -9.76 15.33
CA GLU A 240 -10.94 -9.14 16.65
C GLU A 240 -10.48 -10.06 17.79
N THR A 241 -10.54 -11.39 17.61
CA THR A 241 -10.18 -12.39 18.62
C THR A 241 -8.78 -12.98 18.44
N SER A 242 -8.23 -12.95 17.22
CA SER A 242 -6.88 -13.39 16.88
C SER A 242 -6.06 -12.18 16.45
N LYS A 243 -5.14 -11.72 17.30
CA LYS A 243 -4.35 -10.52 17.01
C LYS A 243 -3.07 -10.91 16.27
N TYR A 244 -2.59 -10.07 15.36
CA TYR A 244 -1.32 -10.34 14.65
C TYR A 244 -0.12 -10.48 15.60
N GLN A 245 -0.20 -9.92 16.80
CA GLN A 245 0.79 -10.07 17.86
C GLN A 245 0.88 -11.49 18.41
N ASP A 246 -0.18 -12.29 18.24
CA ASP A 246 -0.27 -13.65 18.76
C ASP A 246 0.41 -14.67 17.83
N ALA A 247 0.65 -14.30 16.56
CA ALA A 247 1.44 -15.11 15.64
C ALA A 247 2.93 -15.06 15.99
N LYS A 248 3.37 -15.88 16.94
CA LYS A 248 4.74 -15.89 17.47
C LYS A 248 5.79 -16.43 16.51
N ASP A 249 5.37 -17.17 15.50
CA ASP A 249 6.23 -17.76 14.47
C ASP A 249 5.48 -17.90 13.14
N ARG A 250 6.18 -18.39 12.11
CA ARG A 250 5.60 -18.64 10.79
C ARG A 250 4.47 -19.67 10.80
N ALA A 251 4.56 -20.69 11.64
CA ALA A 251 3.53 -21.73 11.69
C ALA A 251 2.21 -21.13 12.19
N ALA A 252 2.28 -20.25 13.20
CA ALA A 252 1.14 -19.49 13.69
C ALA A 252 0.57 -18.58 12.60
N LEU A 253 1.39 -17.83 11.85
CA LEU A 253 0.89 -17.04 10.71
C LEU A 253 0.20 -17.92 9.66
N VAL A 254 0.86 -19.01 9.23
CA VAL A 254 0.31 -19.93 8.23
C VAL A 254 -1.01 -20.54 8.72
N GLY A 255 -1.17 -20.82 10.01
CA GLY A 255 -2.42 -21.30 10.58
C GLY A 255 -3.57 -20.28 10.53
N GLN A 256 -3.29 -18.99 10.31
CA GLN A 256 -4.29 -17.92 10.25
C GLN A 256 -4.64 -17.50 8.81
N VAL A 257 -3.72 -17.65 7.85
CA VAL A 257 -3.96 -17.24 6.45
C VAL A 257 -4.98 -18.17 5.76
N ASP A 258 -5.88 -17.61 4.96
CA ASP A 258 -6.83 -18.39 4.14
C ASP A 258 -6.14 -18.94 2.89
N TRP A 259 -5.94 -20.27 2.87
CA TRP A 259 -5.31 -21.04 1.79
C TRP A 259 -6.31 -21.77 0.89
N LYS A 260 -7.61 -21.47 0.96
CA LYS A 260 -8.65 -22.19 0.17
C LYS A 260 -8.41 -22.13 -1.34
N GLU A 261 -7.85 -21.02 -1.82
CA GLU A 261 -7.63 -20.80 -3.25
C GLU A 261 -6.29 -21.36 -3.71
N ALA A 262 -5.23 -21.14 -2.94
CA ALA A 262 -3.87 -21.58 -3.29
C ALA A 262 -3.01 -21.76 -2.03
N PRO A 263 -1.96 -22.61 -2.09
CA PRO A 263 -1.04 -22.88 -0.99
C PRO A 263 0.07 -21.81 -0.88
N VAL A 264 -0.15 -20.62 -1.43
CA VAL A 264 0.82 -19.51 -1.45
C VAL A 264 0.11 -18.16 -1.42
N GLY A 265 0.75 -17.18 -0.77
CA GLY A 265 0.16 -15.87 -0.53
C GLY A 265 1.23 -14.78 -0.44
N VAL A 266 0.78 -13.55 -0.66
CA VAL A 266 1.59 -12.34 -0.46
C VAL A 266 1.09 -11.68 0.82
N VAL A 267 1.77 -11.89 1.94
CA VAL A 267 1.24 -11.60 3.27
C VAL A 267 1.95 -10.44 3.95
N CYS A 268 1.18 -9.45 4.38
CA CYS A 268 1.66 -8.30 5.15
C CYS A 268 2.11 -8.70 6.55
N LEU A 269 3.31 -8.28 6.93
CA LEU A 269 3.92 -8.55 8.23
C LEU A 269 4.06 -7.30 9.09
N ALA A 270 4.16 -6.12 8.48
CA ALA A 270 4.32 -4.87 9.22
C ALA A 270 3.68 -3.69 8.49
N SER A 271 3.22 -2.71 9.27
CA SER A 271 2.70 -1.42 8.80
C SER A 271 2.59 -0.46 9.98
N LEU A 272 2.92 0.82 9.78
CA LEU A 272 2.80 1.89 10.78
C LEU A 272 3.40 1.49 12.15
N ASN A 273 4.65 1.01 12.14
CA ASN A 273 5.38 0.45 13.29
C ASN A 273 4.77 -0.81 13.95
N GLY A 274 3.58 -1.26 13.54
CA GLY A 274 3.06 -2.56 13.93
C GLY A 274 3.84 -3.66 13.20
N CYS A 275 4.19 -4.73 13.91
CA CYS A 275 4.88 -5.88 13.37
C CYS A 275 4.20 -7.16 13.87
N ILE A 276 4.12 -8.17 13.01
CA ILE A 276 3.64 -9.51 13.37
C ILE A 276 4.46 -10.10 14.52
N GLY A 277 3.80 -10.86 15.40
CA GLY A 277 4.42 -11.53 16.55
C GLY A 277 4.92 -10.58 17.65
N ASP A 278 4.90 -9.27 17.43
CA ASP A 278 5.42 -8.28 18.36
C ASP A 278 4.42 -8.03 19.50
N SER A 279 4.64 -8.71 20.62
CA SER A 279 3.92 -8.44 21.86
C SER A 279 4.51 -7.30 22.68
N ASP A 280 5.61 -6.67 22.26
CA ASP A 280 6.25 -5.61 23.03
C ASP A 280 5.33 -4.39 23.12
N PRO A 281 4.74 -4.10 24.30
CA PRO A 281 3.86 -2.95 24.46
C PRO A 281 4.62 -1.63 24.33
N THR A 282 5.95 -1.63 24.50
CA THR A 282 6.81 -0.44 24.34
C THR A 282 6.99 -0.05 22.88
N PHE A 283 6.56 -0.88 21.93
CA PHE A 283 6.49 -0.53 20.50
C PHE A 283 5.08 -0.16 20.04
N GLN A 284 4.06 -0.47 20.85
CA GLN A 284 2.69 -0.04 20.65
C GLN A 284 2.44 1.43 21.03
N ILE A 285 3.49 2.27 21.08
CA ILE A 285 3.45 3.68 21.49
C ILE A 285 2.39 4.47 20.70
N GLY A 286 1.98 3.99 19.52
CA GLY A 286 0.94 4.61 18.71
C GLY A 286 -0.49 4.39 19.21
N LYS A 287 -0.81 3.27 19.89
CA LYS A 287 -2.20 2.93 20.24
C LYS A 287 -2.68 3.52 21.56
N LYS A 288 -1.86 3.50 22.62
CA LYS A 288 -2.34 3.94 23.95
C LYS A 288 -2.31 5.45 24.15
N LYS A 289 -1.42 6.18 23.46
CA LYS A 289 -1.44 7.65 23.45
C LYS A 289 -2.55 8.23 22.56
N ALA A 290 -2.95 7.50 21.51
CA ALA A 290 -4.13 7.83 20.70
C ALA A 290 -5.46 7.58 21.44
N LEU A 291 -5.45 6.86 22.58
CA LEU A 291 -6.61 6.54 23.41
C LEU A 291 -6.60 7.21 24.80
N GLY A 292 -5.62 8.07 25.11
CA GLY A 292 -5.64 8.94 26.30
C GLY A 292 -5.19 8.33 27.64
N ASP A 293 -4.39 7.25 27.67
CA ASP A 293 -3.89 6.64 28.92
C ASP A 293 -2.58 7.31 29.43
N PRO A 294 -2.57 7.94 30.62
CA PRO A 294 -1.42 8.68 31.16
C PRO A 294 -0.37 7.81 31.89
N SER A 295 -0.53 6.49 31.99
CA SER A 295 0.33 5.64 32.84
C SER A 295 1.66 5.16 32.22
N PHE A 296 2.00 5.59 30.99
CA PHE A 296 3.19 5.14 30.24
C PHE A 296 4.19 6.27 29.91
N ASP A 297 4.49 7.13 30.88
CA ASP A 297 5.34 8.32 30.74
C ASP A 297 6.86 8.07 30.65
N LYS A 298 7.30 6.81 30.56
CA LYS A 298 8.72 6.50 30.37
C LYS A 298 8.92 5.79 29.03
N PRO A 299 9.46 6.48 28.00
CA PRO A 299 9.86 5.80 26.78
C PRO A 299 10.90 4.72 27.13
N PRO A 300 10.97 3.62 26.35
CA PRO A 300 12.11 2.72 26.46
C PRO A 300 13.40 3.55 26.36
N PRO A 301 14.48 3.15 27.07
CA PRO A 301 15.75 3.86 26.97
C PRO A 301 16.10 4.03 25.48
N PRO A 302 16.51 5.23 25.04
CA PRO A 302 16.89 5.43 23.67
C PRO A 302 18.10 4.52 23.42
N ASP A 303 17.91 3.37 22.79
CA ASP A 303 19.03 2.73 22.13
C ASP A 303 19.45 3.70 21.04
N VAL A 304 20.57 4.37 21.33
CA VAL A 304 21.18 5.48 20.60
C VAL A 304 21.75 4.97 19.29
N VAL A 305 20.88 4.56 18.38
CA VAL A 305 21.19 4.60 16.95
C VAL A 305 20.30 5.69 16.40
N ASN A 306 20.78 6.93 16.54
CA ASN A 306 20.23 8.08 15.86
C ASN A 306 20.48 7.88 14.36
N ASP A 307 19.66 7.03 13.73
CA ASP A 307 19.71 6.77 12.31
C ASP A 307 19.09 7.97 11.61
N LYS A 308 19.87 9.06 11.57
CA LYS A 308 19.54 10.32 10.88
C LYS A 308 19.20 10.13 9.40
N LYS A 309 19.28 8.89 8.88
CA LYS A 309 19.03 8.53 7.49
C LYS A 309 17.66 7.91 7.23
N CYS A 310 16.88 7.49 8.24
CA CYS A 310 15.54 6.97 7.98
C CYS A 310 14.53 8.13 7.87
N SER A 311 13.93 8.32 6.69
CA SER A 311 12.88 9.32 6.47
C SER A 311 11.69 9.03 7.41
N LYS A 312 10.85 10.03 7.73
CA LYS A 312 9.66 9.75 8.55
C LYS A 312 8.75 8.73 7.89
N ASN A 313 8.57 8.84 6.58
CA ASN A 313 7.65 8.02 5.79
C ASN A 313 8.04 6.54 5.83
N ASN A 314 9.35 6.28 5.83
CA ASN A 314 9.94 4.95 5.90
C ASN A 314 9.58 4.18 7.18
N TRP A 315 9.29 4.86 8.29
CA TRP A 315 8.91 4.19 9.54
C TRP A 315 7.55 3.51 9.45
N ALA A 316 6.68 4.03 8.59
CA ALA A 316 5.35 3.49 8.43
C ALA A 316 5.25 2.42 7.34
N SER A 317 6.37 2.10 6.68
CA SER A 317 6.40 1.22 5.51
C SER A 317 5.65 -0.09 5.72
N ILE A 318 4.94 -0.50 4.68
CA ILE A 318 4.37 -1.85 4.60
C ILE A 318 5.50 -2.83 4.29
N CYS A 319 5.64 -3.86 5.12
CA CYS A 319 6.48 -5.01 4.84
C CYS A 319 5.61 -6.22 4.54
N ALA A 320 5.95 -7.00 3.53
CA ALA A 320 5.28 -8.26 3.24
C ALA A 320 6.23 -9.32 2.67
N ILE A 321 5.75 -10.55 2.66
CA ILE A 321 6.48 -11.72 2.16
C ILE A 321 5.64 -12.52 1.18
N VAL A 322 6.30 -13.24 0.28
CA VAL A 322 5.68 -14.38 -0.41
C VAL A 322 5.92 -15.61 0.46
N ILE A 323 4.86 -16.17 1.03
CA ILE A 323 4.91 -17.33 1.94
C ILE A 323 3.99 -18.45 1.47
N TRP A 324 4.47 -19.67 1.60
CA TRP A 324 3.77 -20.91 1.23
C TRP A 324 3.16 -21.57 2.46
N GLN A 325 2.15 -22.42 2.24
CA GLN A 325 1.49 -23.19 3.30
C GLN A 325 2.45 -24.14 4.03
N ASN A 326 3.55 -24.56 3.39
CA ASN A 326 4.62 -25.32 4.03
C ASN A 326 5.63 -24.44 4.80
N GLN A 327 5.29 -23.17 5.04
CA GLN A 327 6.09 -22.15 5.75
C GLN A 327 7.34 -21.65 5.02
N ASN A 328 7.60 -22.09 3.78
CA ASN A 328 8.69 -21.55 2.99
C ASN A 328 8.43 -20.09 2.65
N VAL A 329 9.47 -19.27 2.67
CA VAL A 329 9.42 -17.85 2.29
C VAL A 329 10.27 -17.67 1.05
N SER A 330 9.64 -17.24 -0.05
CA SER A 330 10.32 -17.11 -1.34
C SER A 330 10.80 -15.70 -1.63
N HIS A 331 10.17 -14.70 -1.02
CA HIS A 331 10.44 -13.30 -1.33
C HIS A 331 10.01 -12.41 -0.16
N TYR A 332 10.66 -11.26 -0.04
CA TYR A 332 10.40 -10.23 0.95
C TYR A 332 10.50 -8.86 0.29
N PHE A 333 9.65 -7.94 0.73
CA PHE A 333 9.68 -6.55 0.34
C PHE A 333 9.23 -5.69 1.53
N ALA A 334 9.85 -4.52 1.64
CA ALA A 334 9.74 -3.67 2.82
C ALA A 334 9.57 -2.19 2.49
N GLY A 335 9.52 -1.85 1.19
CA GLY A 335 9.89 -0.51 0.72
C GLY A 335 11.20 -0.10 1.39
N ASP A 336 11.18 1.07 2.03
CA ASP A 336 12.30 1.53 2.85
C ASP A 336 12.13 1.37 4.37
N ALA A 337 11.49 0.28 4.82
CA ALA A 337 11.38 0.00 6.25
C ALA A 337 12.73 0.13 6.98
N PRO A 338 12.74 0.70 8.20
CA PRO A 338 13.97 0.84 8.96
C PRO A 338 14.53 -0.52 9.35
N TRP A 339 15.86 -0.60 9.41
CA TRP A 339 16.61 -1.81 9.74
C TRP A 339 16.14 -2.52 11.03
N PHE A 340 15.61 -1.81 12.02
CA PHE A 340 15.14 -2.43 13.26
C PHE A 340 13.82 -3.21 13.06
N ILE A 341 12.94 -2.77 12.16
CA ILE A 341 11.75 -3.53 11.76
C ILE A 341 12.20 -4.77 11.01
N GLU A 342 13.11 -4.61 10.05
CA GLU A 342 13.63 -5.73 9.28
C GLU A 342 14.37 -6.75 10.17
N ASN A 343 15.19 -6.31 11.11
CA ASN A 343 15.86 -7.19 12.09
C ASN A 343 14.87 -7.96 12.97
N ARG A 344 13.73 -7.36 13.33
CA ARG A 344 12.66 -8.06 14.07
C ARG A 344 11.99 -9.09 13.19
N LEU A 345 11.62 -8.72 11.97
CA LEU A 345 11.05 -9.64 11.00
C LEU A 345 12.01 -10.79 10.71
N ALA A 346 13.32 -10.54 10.59
CA ALA A 346 14.34 -11.57 10.42
C ALA A 346 14.35 -12.58 11.57
N LYS A 347 14.36 -12.06 12.81
CA LYS A 347 14.32 -12.89 14.03
C LYS A 347 13.03 -13.69 14.12
N TRP A 348 11.90 -13.05 13.85
CA TRP A 348 10.57 -13.70 13.86
C TRP A 348 10.45 -14.76 12.77
N LEU A 349 10.92 -14.46 11.56
CA LEU A 349 10.98 -15.41 10.46
C LEU A 349 11.90 -16.58 10.79
N ASN A 350 12.97 -16.37 11.54
CA ASN A 350 13.94 -17.42 11.88
C ASN A 350 14.43 -18.17 10.61
N THR A 351 14.69 -17.43 9.55
CA THR A 351 15.33 -17.91 8.32
C THR A 351 16.06 -16.76 7.66
N THR A 352 17.03 -17.09 6.80
CA THR A 352 17.62 -16.09 5.92
C THR A 352 16.64 -15.78 4.80
N VAL A 353 16.22 -14.53 4.69
CA VAL A 353 15.48 -14.06 3.52
C VAL A 353 16.40 -13.18 2.69
N PRO A 354 16.62 -13.50 1.40
CA PRO A 354 17.41 -12.66 0.52
C PRO A 354 16.91 -11.20 0.54
N LYS A 355 17.84 -10.25 0.54
CA LYS A 355 17.61 -8.78 0.48
C LYS A 355 17.08 -8.09 1.74
N MET A 356 16.91 -8.78 2.87
CA MET A 356 16.61 -8.10 4.14
C MET A 356 17.86 -7.36 4.66
N LYS A 357 17.75 -6.06 5.01
CA LYS A 357 18.87 -5.22 5.50
C LYS A 357 19.17 -5.59 6.95
N LEU A 358 19.91 -6.67 7.15
CA LEU A 358 20.38 -7.06 8.48
C LEU A 358 21.59 -6.23 8.89
N ARG A 359 21.57 -5.71 10.12
CA ARG A 359 22.73 -5.09 10.78
C ARG A 359 23.30 -5.98 11.87
#